data_AF-A0AAU3MNL1-F1
#
_entry.id   AF-A0AAU3MNL1-F1
#
_cell.length_a   1.000
_cell.length_b   1.000
_cell.length_c   1.000
_cell.angle_alpha   90.00
_cell.angle_beta   90.00
_cell.angle_gamma   90.00
#
_symmetry.space_group_name_H-M   'P 1'
#
loop_
_entity.id
_entity.type
_entity.pdbx_description
1 polymer ?
#
loop_
_entity_poly.entity_id
_entity_poly.type
_entity_poly.pdbx_seq_one_letter_code
_entity_poly.pdbx_strand_id
1 'polypeptide(L)'
;MAQVLEFKLPDLGEGLTEASIVTWLVQVGDVVAVDQPVVEVETAKAMVEVPCPYGGVVTARFGEEGSELPVGSPLLTVAVGTPAEGEGDDEGSGNVLVGYGTAAAPARRRRVRRQDAAPAAAPAAAGRTAPSVSPAPPPEATPRSGPVSVISPLVRKLAREHGVDLRELPGSGPDGLILRADVESAMRETVQVRTNVAEAEAVAPAATQVSAQAPTPSDTSADGIRVPLRGIRGAVADKLSRSRREIPDATCWVDADATEFMHARVAMNAAGGGKISVLALLARICTAALARYPELNSRVDLAAREVVQLDAVHLGFAAQTERGLVVPVVKDAHGRDAESLSAEFARLTEAARAGRLTPGELTGGTFTLNNYGVFGVDGSTPIINHPEAAMLGVGRIIPKPWVHQGELAVRQVVQLSLTFDHRVCDGGTAGGFLRYVADCVEQPAVLLRTL
;
A
#
# COMPACT_ATOMS: atom_id res chain seq x y z
N MET A 1 45.79 -27.34 7.12
CA MET A 1 44.69 -27.98 6.36
C MET A 1 43.60 -26.93 6.22
N ALA A 2 43.00 -26.75 5.04
CA ALA A 2 41.92 -25.77 4.88
C ALA A 2 40.69 -26.25 5.66
N GLN A 3 40.16 -25.41 6.53
CA GLN A 3 38.95 -25.69 7.30
C GLN A 3 37.75 -25.15 6.52
N VAL A 4 36.77 -26.00 6.22
CA VAL A 4 35.52 -25.57 5.59
C VAL A 4 34.58 -25.05 6.66
N LEU A 5 34.24 -23.76 6.59
CA LEU A 5 33.30 -23.09 7.49
C LEU A 5 31.97 -22.84 6.78
N GLU A 6 30.88 -23.13 7.48
CA GLU A 6 29.52 -22.88 7.01
C GLU A 6 29.09 -21.48 7.45
N PHE A 7 28.65 -20.67 6.49
CA PHE A 7 27.99 -19.40 6.74
C PHE A 7 26.49 -19.56 6.53
N LYS A 8 25.70 -19.30 7.57
CA LYS A 8 24.24 -19.39 7.56
C LYS A 8 23.64 -18.02 7.29
N LEU A 9 22.45 -17.99 6.69
CA LEU A 9 21.69 -16.75 6.51
C LEU A 9 21.40 -16.11 7.87
N PRO A 10 21.97 -14.93 8.19
CA PRO A 10 21.71 -14.25 9.46
C PRO A 10 20.29 -13.67 9.50
N ASP A 11 19.79 -13.32 10.68
CA ASP A 11 18.57 -12.52 10.79
C ASP A 11 18.87 -11.10 10.29
N LEU A 12 18.28 -10.74 9.16
CA LEU A 12 18.45 -9.44 8.50
C LEU A 12 17.46 -8.38 9.02
N GLY A 13 16.73 -8.67 10.10
CA GLY A 13 16.06 -7.68 10.94
C GLY A 13 14.84 -8.19 11.72
N GLU A 14 14.79 -7.95 13.04
CA GLU A 14 13.67 -8.17 13.97
C GLU A 14 12.64 -9.25 13.56
N GLY A 15 13.07 -10.51 13.54
CA GLY A 15 12.15 -11.65 13.44
C GLY A 15 11.69 -11.99 12.02
N LEU A 16 12.48 -11.65 11.00
CA LEU A 16 12.27 -12.17 9.65
C LEU A 16 12.54 -13.69 9.64
N THR A 17 11.61 -14.46 9.07
CA THR A 17 11.72 -15.93 9.04
C THR A 17 12.46 -16.46 7.83
N GLU A 18 12.56 -15.66 6.76
CA GLU A 18 13.12 -16.05 5.46
C GLU A 18 13.59 -14.83 4.65
N ALA A 19 14.48 -15.08 3.68
CA ALA A 19 14.90 -14.12 2.65
C ALA A 19 14.98 -14.80 1.28
N SER A 20 14.67 -14.08 0.20
CA SER A 20 14.79 -14.57 -1.18
C SER A 20 16.15 -14.19 -1.78
N ILE A 21 16.84 -15.13 -2.42
CA ILE A 21 18.09 -14.84 -3.13
C ILE A 21 17.76 -14.07 -4.41
N VAL A 22 18.32 -12.88 -4.59
CA VAL A 22 18.12 -12.07 -5.81
C VAL A 22 19.25 -12.31 -6.79
N THR A 23 20.49 -12.16 -6.33
CA THR A 23 21.68 -12.32 -7.18
C THR A 23 22.87 -12.78 -6.35
N TRP A 24 23.63 -13.74 -6.88
CA TRP A 24 24.91 -14.13 -6.29
C TRP A 24 26.03 -13.22 -6.78
N LEU A 25 26.77 -12.63 -5.84
CA LEU A 25 27.91 -11.74 -6.16
C LEU A 25 29.23 -12.52 -6.31
N VAL A 26 29.22 -13.81 -5.94
CA VAL A 26 30.38 -14.71 -5.97
C VAL A 26 30.01 -16.08 -6.53
N GLN A 27 30.97 -16.75 -7.16
CA GLN A 27 30.84 -18.10 -7.70
C GLN A 27 31.60 -19.12 -6.86
N VAL A 28 31.28 -20.41 -7.05
CA VAL A 28 32.04 -21.50 -6.42
C VAL A 28 33.44 -21.51 -7.03
N GLY A 29 34.46 -21.43 -6.18
CA GLY A 29 35.87 -21.28 -6.57
C GLY A 29 36.42 -19.87 -6.40
N ASP A 30 35.58 -18.86 -6.16
CA ASP A 30 36.03 -17.48 -5.97
C ASP A 30 36.69 -17.30 -4.59
N VAL A 31 37.69 -16.41 -4.55
CA VAL A 31 38.33 -15.97 -3.30
C VAL A 31 37.54 -14.78 -2.76
N VAL A 32 37.03 -14.90 -1.54
CA VAL A 32 36.30 -13.84 -0.82
C VAL A 32 37.15 -13.31 0.34
N ALA A 33 37.16 -11.99 0.52
CA ALA A 33 37.72 -11.35 1.70
C ALA A 33 36.70 -11.33 2.85
N VAL A 34 37.19 -11.14 4.09
CA VAL A 34 36.33 -10.92 5.25
C VAL A 34 35.49 -9.65 5.03
N ASP A 35 34.21 -9.73 5.38
CA ASP A 35 33.18 -8.70 5.21
C ASP A 35 32.86 -8.33 3.74
N GLN A 36 33.34 -9.10 2.77
CA GLN A 36 32.98 -8.92 1.37
C GLN A 36 31.51 -9.36 1.13
N PRO A 37 30.69 -8.54 0.44
CA PRO A 37 29.36 -8.95 -0.01
C PRO A 37 29.41 -10.18 -0.92
N VAL A 38 28.62 -11.20 -0.59
CA VAL A 38 28.60 -12.48 -1.33
C VAL A 38 27.28 -12.77 -2.03
N VAL A 39 26.18 -12.22 -1.53
CA VAL A 39 24.84 -12.42 -2.10
C VAL A 39 23.96 -11.23 -1.79
N GLU A 40 23.13 -10.88 -2.76
CA GLU A 40 22.05 -9.91 -2.62
C GLU A 40 20.75 -10.67 -2.35
N VAL A 41 20.11 -10.38 -1.21
CA VAL A 41 18.86 -11.03 -0.81
C VAL A 41 17.75 -10.01 -0.62
N GLU A 42 16.54 -10.37 -1.05
CA GLU A 42 15.32 -9.61 -0.82
C GLU A 42 14.61 -10.16 0.40
N THR A 43 14.41 -9.31 1.41
CA THR A 43 13.55 -9.61 2.55
C THR A 43 12.20 -8.92 2.39
N ALA A 44 11.24 -9.23 3.26
CA ALA A 44 9.96 -8.52 3.31
C ALA A 44 10.08 -7.00 3.57
N LYS A 45 11.25 -6.51 4.00
CA LYS A 45 11.49 -5.11 4.37
C LYS A 45 12.40 -4.38 3.38
N ALA A 46 13.44 -5.03 2.87
CA ALA A 46 14.44 -4.42 2.00
C ALA A 46 15.27 -5.47 1.26
N MET A 47 15.96 -5.02 0.20
CA MET A 47 17.04 -5.76 -0.44
C MET A 47 18.34 -5.43 0.29
N VAL A 48 19.08 -6.46 0.69
CA VAL A 48 20.26 -6.35 1.54
C VAL A 48 21.38 -7.20 0.95
N GLU A 49 22.56 -6.62 0.84
CA GLU A 49 23.79 -7.37 0.55
C GLU A 49 24.28 -8.02 1.84
N VAL A 50 24.53 -9.32 1.81
CA VAL A 50 25.01 -10.07 2.98
C VAL A 50 26.54 -10.17 2.91
N PRO A 51 27.28 -9.52 3.84
CA PRO A 51 28.74 -9.65 3.93
C PRO A 51 29.12 -11.00 4.55
N CYS A 52 30.14 -11.66 4.00
CA CYS A 52 30.64 -12.93 4.51
C CYS A 52 31.67 -12.72 5.63
N PRO A 53 31.51 -13.31 6.83
CA PRO A 53 32.45 -13.15 7.96
C PRO A 53 33.75 -13.95 7.78
N TYR A 54 33.85 -14.79 6.74
CA TYR A 54 35.00 -15.65 6.49
C TYR A 54 35.73 -15.24 5.21
N GLY A 55 37.06 -15.12 5.30
CA GLY A 55 37.93 -14.95 4.13
C GLY A 55 38.50 -16.28 3.67
N GLY A 56 38.37 -16.61 2.38
CA GLY A 56 38.82 -17.89 1.84
C GLY A 56 38.19 -18.21 0.47
N VAL A 57 38.21 -19.48 0.07
CA VAL A 57 37.66 -19.92 -1.23
C VAL A 57 36.24 -20.44 -1.05
N VAL A 58 35.28 -19.95 -1.83
CA VAL A 58 33.88 -20.42 -1.80
C VAL A 58 33.81 -21.86 -2.32
N THR A 59 33.35 -22.79 -1.50
CA THR A 59 33.28 -24.23 -1.85
C THR A 59 31.89 -24.68 -2.29
N ALA A 60 30.82 -24.04 -1.82
CA ALA A 60 29.44 -24.31 -2.25
C ALA A 60 28.52 -23.12 -1.95
N ARG A 61 27.47 -22.97 -2.76
CA ARG A 61 26.35 -22.03 -2.56
C ARG A 61 25.06 -22.84 -2.39
N PHE A 62 24.19 -22.40 -1.49
CA PHE A 62 22.92 -23.07 -1.23
C PHE A 62 21.77 -22.16 -1.65
N GLY A 63 20.93 -22.65 -2.56
CA GLY A 63 19.84 -21.89 -3.18
C GLY A 63 20.22 -21.24 -4.51
N GLU A 64 19.27 -21.25 -5.45
CA GLU A 64 19.37 -20.58 -6.75
C GLU A 64 18.80 -19.16 -6.67
N GLU A 65 19.14 -18.31 -7.65
CA GLU A 65 18.53 -16.98 -7.77
C GLU A 65 17.01 -17.12 -7.95
N GLY A 66 16.25 -16.38 -7.16
CA GLY A 66 14.79 -16.45 -7.06
C GLY A 66 14.26 -17.47 -6.05
N SER A 67 15.12 -18.23 -5.35
CA SER A 67 14.69 -19.16 -4.29
C SER A 67 14.58 -18.48 -2.92
N GLU A 68 13.62 -18.94 -2.10
CA GLU A 68 13.42 -18.49 -0.71
C GLU A 68 14.21 -19.39 0.25
N LEU A 69 14.92 -18.75 1.19
CA LEU A 69 15.82 -19.40 2.12
C LEU A 69 15.48 -18.99 3.56
N PRO A 70 15.19 -19.93 4.49
CA PRO A 70 14.88 -19.61 5.88
C PRO A 70 16.08 -19.03 6.64
N VAL A 71 15.82 -18.09 7.56
CA VAL A 71 16.85 -17.56 8.46
C VAL A 71 17.45 -18.70 9.30
N GLY A 72 18.78 -18.74 9.38
CA GLY A 72 19.53 -19.79 10.06
C GLY A 72 19.84 -21.04 9.22
N SER A 73 19.39 -21.11 7.96
CA SER A 73 19.81 -22.17 7.03
C SER A 73 21.14 -21.85 6.34
N PRO A 74 21.90 -22.86 5.85
CA PRO A 74 23.19 -22.65 5.20
C PRO A 74 23.05 -21.78 3.95
N LEU A 75 23.89 -20.76 3.84
CA LEU A 75 23.94 -19.83 2.70
C LEU A 75 25.08 -20.19 1.75
N LEU A 76 26.30 -20.33 2.27
CA LEU A 76 27.47 -20.81 1.53
C LEU A 76 28.50 -21.46 2.45
N THR A 77 29.47 -22.17 1.86
CA THR A 77 30.65 -22.69 2.58
C THR A 77 31.93 -22.06 2.05
N VAL A 78 32.88 -21.76 2.95
CA VAL A 78 34.19 -21.19 2.62
C VAL A 78 35.30 -22.06 3.18
N ALA A 79 36.29 -22.41 2.36
CA ALA A 79 37.53 -23.02 2.80
C ALA A 79 38.51 -21.94 3.27
N VAL A 80 38.75 -21.87 4.58
CA VAL A 80 39.68 -20.92 5.22
C VAL A 80 41.02 -21.59 5.45
N GLY A 81 42.10 -20.95 5.01
CA GLY A 81 43.47 -21.36 5.32
C GLY A 81 43.85 -20.90 6.73
N THR A 82 44.46 -21.78 7.54
CA THR A 82 45.06 -21.39 8.83
C THR A 82 46.09 -20.26 8.63
N PRO A 83 46.04 -19.15 9.41
CA PRO A 83 46.97 -18.05 9.24
C PRO A 83 48.36 -18.44 9.76
N ALA A 84 49.39 -18.17 8.98
CA ALA A 84 50.75 -17.98 9.46
C ALA A 84 50.91 -16.51 9.84
N GLU A 85 51.29 -16.23 11.08
CA GLU A 85 51.61 -14.90 11.58
C GLU A 85 52.74 -14.27 10.76
N GLY A 86 52.58 -13.00 10.38
CA GLY A 86 53.59 -12.19 9.72
C GLY A 86 53.21 -10.70 9.77
N GLU A 87 54.04 -9.94 10.48
CA GLU A 87 53.97 -8.50 10.80
C GLU A 87 54.23 -7.56 9.60
N GLY A 88 53.83 -6.29 9.75
CA GLY A 88 54.28 -5.11 8.99
C GLY A 88 53.34 -4.72 7.83
N ASP A 89 52.92 -3.46 7.64
CA ASP A 89 53.54 -2.19 7.99
C ASP A 89 52.51 -1.05 8.06
N ASP A 90 52.89 0.00 8.79
CA ASP A 90 52.19 1.25 9.05
C ASP A 90 52.37 2.28 7.89
N GLU A 91 51.65 3.39 8.00
CA GLU A 91 51.72 4.66 7.23
C GLU A 91 50.96 4.81 5.89
N GLY A 92 50.12 5.85 5.84
CA GLY A 92 49.68 6.43 4.57
C GLY A 92 48.49 7.40 4.61
N SER A 93 48.61 8.52 5.32
CA SER A 93 47.77 9.71 5.17
C SER A 93 47.57 10.09 3.68
N GLY A 94 46.33 10.38 3.27
CA GLY A 94 46.02 10.70 1.87
C GLY A 94 44.72 11.46 1.66
N ASN A 95 44.65 12.68 2.18
CA ASN A 95 43.68 13.69 1.80
C ASN A 95 43.74 13.93 0.28
N VAL A 96 42.63 13.74 -0.46
CA VAL A 96 42.54 14.11 -1.90
C VAL A 96 41.47 15.17 -2.10
N LEU A 97 41.95 16.40 -2.01
CA LEU A 97 41.45 17.60 -2.67
C LEU A 97 41.94 17.59 -4.12
N VAL A 98 41.04 17.54 -5.11
CA VAL A 98 41.21 18.25 -6.40
C VAL A 98 39.84 18.62 -6.95
N GLY A 99 39.56 19.93 -6.96
CA GLY A 99 38.64 20.54 -7.89
C GLY A 99 39.40 21.21 -9.03
N TYR A 100 38.79 21.28 -10.22
CA TYR A 100 38.95 22.28 -11.30
C TYR A 100 37.94 21.84 -12.39
N GLY A 101 37.16 22.68 -13.07
CA GLY A 101 37.02 24.11 -13.11
C GLY A 101 35.88 24.47 -14.08
N THR A 102 35.39 25.69 -13.94
CA THR A 102 34.33 26.39 -14.68
C THR A 102 34.61 26.59 -16.17
N ALA A 103 33.57 26.62 -17.01
CA ALA A 103 33.43 27.55 -18.15
C ALA A 103 31.96 27.65 -18.63
N ALA A 104 31.60 28.82 -19.16
CA ALA A 104 30.26 29.37 -19.29
C ALA A 104 29.54 29.13 -20.65
N ALA A 105 28.29 29.59 -20.71
CA ALA A 105 27.33 29.56 -21.82
C ALA A 105 27.77 30.29 -23.11
N PRO A 106 26.99 30.15 -24.22
CA PRO A 106 26.14 31.30 -24.59
C PRO A 106 24.75 31.00 -25.20
N ALA A 107 23.80 31.88 -24.83
CA ALA A 107 22.80 32.65 -25.60
C ALA A 107 22.03 32.10 -26.84
N ARG A 108 20.69 32.00 -26.67
CA ARG A 108 19.60 32.89 -27.21
C ARG A 108 19.41 33.05 -28.74
N ARG A 109 18.18 32.74 -29.22
CA ARG A 109 17.32 33.49 -30.18
C ARG A 109 15.91 32.84 -30.19
N ARG A 110 14.86 33.46 -29.62
CA ARG A 110 13.95 34.52 -30.10
C ARG A 110 12.82 34.06 -31.06
N ARG A 111 11.65 33.80 -30.45
CA ARG A 111 10.32 34.42 -30.65
C ARG A 111 9.85 34.73 -32.09
N VAL A 112 8.76 34.09 -32.50
CA VAL A 112 7.74 34.67 -33.39
C VAL A 112 6.36 34.55 -32.70
N ARG A 113 5.66 35.68 -32.67
CA ARG A 113 4.29 35.90 -32.20
C ARG A 113 3.47 36.35 -33.41
N ARG A 114 2.22 35.88 -33.53
CA ARG A 114 1.00 36.60 -33.96
C ARG A 114 -0.15 35.58 -34.02
N GLN A 115 -1.16 35.66 -33.16
CA GLN A 115 -2.34 36.55 -33.10
C GLN A 115 -3.56 35.99 -33.85
N ASP A 116 -4.58 35.68 -33.04
CA ASP A 116 -6.04 35.77 -33.19
C ASP A 116 -6.69 35.95 -34.58
N ALA A 117 -7.72 35.14 -34.85
CA ALA A 117 -9.10 35.61 -35.10
C ALA A 117 -10.07 34.43 -35.37
N ALA A 118 -11.20 34.42 -34.66
CA ALA A 118 -12.48 33.83 -35.10
C ALA A 118 -13.31 34.95 -35.81
N PRO A 119 -14.41 34.71 -36.57
CA PRO A 119 -15.60 33.93 -36.13
C PRO A 119 -16.45 33.20 -37.22
N ALA A 120 -17.40 32.39 -36.70
CA ALA A 120 -18.77 32.07 -37.12
C ALA A 120 -19.14 31.58 -38.56
N ALA A 121 -19.83 30.43 -38.64
CA ALA A 121 -21.23 30.26 -39.11
C ALA A 121 -21.63 28.77 -39.26
N ALA A 122 -22.87 28.43 -38.87
CA ALA A 122 -23.57 27.16 -39.17
C ALA A 122 -24.28 27.26 -40.56
N PRO A 123 -24.78 26.16 -41.21
CA PRO A 123 -25.98 25.44 -40.73
C PRO A 123 -26.11 23.93 -41.07
N ALA A 124 -27.05 23.29 -40.35
CA ALA A 124 -28.09 22.30 -40.73
C ALA A 124 -27.80 20.95 -41.47
N ALA A 125 -28.18 19.88 -40.74
CA ALA A 125 -29.20 18.85 -41.07
C ALA A 125 -28.86 17.52 -41.81
N ALA A 126 -29.44 16.46 -41.21
CA ALA A 126 -30.04 15.23 -41.77
C ALA A 126 -29.18 13.96 -41.92
N GLY A 127 -29.75 12.85 -41.41
CA GLY A 127 -29.39 11.48 -41.81
C GLY A 127 -29.40 10.43 -40.69
N ARG A 128 -30.58 9.97 -40.28
CA ARG A 128 -30.76 8.72 -39.50
C ARG A 128 -31.00 7.57 -40.47
N THR A 129 -30.30 6.45 -40.31
CA THR A 129 -30.70 5.14 -40.86
C THR A 129 -30.32 4.01 -39.89
N ALA A 130 -31.27 3.10 -39.70
CA ALA A 130 -31.14 1.80 -39.04
C ALA A 130 -31.20 0.68 -40.08
N PRO A 131 -30.74 -0.55 -39.78
CA PRO A 131 -31.31 -1.76 -40.36
C PRO A 131 -31.80 -2.71 -39.25
N SER A 132 -33.07 -3.14 -39.25
CA SER A 132 -33.75 -4.14 -40.10
C SER A 132 -33.45 -5.59 -39.70
N VAL A 133 -34.53 -6.30 -39.37
CA VAL A 133 -34.63 -7.69 -38.86
C VAL A 133 -35.31 -8.54 -39.95
N SER A 134 -34.92 -9.81 -40.10
CA SER A 134 -35.66 -10.80 -40.89
C SER A 134 -35.45 -12.21 -40.29
N PRO A 135 -36.51 -13.03 -40.08
CA PRO A 135 -36.35 -14.44 -39.69
C PRO A 135 -37.11 -15.45 -40.59
N ALA A 136 -36.59 -16.69 -40.68
CA ALA A 136 -37.30 -17.97 -40.95
C ALA A 136 -36.32 -19.17 -40.83
N PRO A 137 -36.74 -20.47 -40.76
CA PRO A 137 -37.60 -21.16 -39.78
C PRO A 137 -36.94 -22.51 -39.27
N PRO A 138 -37.64 -23.58 -38.79
CA PRO A 138 -37.40 -24.32 -37.52
C PRO A 138 -36.57 -25.64 -37.63
N PRO A 139 -36.12 -26.30 -36.53
CA PRO A 139 -36.92 -27.40 -35.92
C PRO A 139 -36.71 -27.72 -34.39
N GLU A 140 -37.70 -28.48 -33.86
CA GLU A 140 -37.73 -29.53 -32.79
C GLU A 140 -37.13 -29.42 -31.36
N ALA A 141 -38.00 -29.80 -30.41
CA ALA A 141 -37.86 -30.37 -29.05
C ALA A 141 -36.80 -29.81 -28.04
N THR A 142 -37.34 -29.12 -27.05
CA THR A 142 -36.78 -28.30 -25.97
C THR A 142 -36.06 -29.02 -24.81
N PRO A 143 -34.99 -28.43 -24.25
CA PRO A 143 -34.76 -28.33 -22.82
C PRO A 143 -35.51 -27.09 -22.26
N ARG A 144 -36.08 -27.19 -21.06
CA ARG A 144 -36.81 -26.09 -20.40
C ARG A 144 -35.87 -24.91 -20.06
N SER A 145 -35.63 -24.03 -21.03
CA SER A 145 -34.99 -22.72 -20.82
C SER A 145 -36.06 -21.64 -20.68
N GLY A 146 -36.89 -21.76 -19.64
CA GLY A 146 -37.80 -20.69 -19.23
C GLY A 146 -37.12 -19.71 -18.27
N PRO A 147 -37.61 -18.46 -18.15
CA PRO A 147 -37.14 -17.54 -17.13
C PRO A 147 -37.39 -18.13 -15.73
N VAL A 148 -36.35 -18.12 -14.87
CA VAL A 148 -36.44 -18.62 -13.49
C VAL A 148 -37.47 -17.79 -12.73
N SER A 149 -38.52 -18.45 -12.21
CA SER A 149 -39.66 -17.88 -11.50
C SER A 149 -39.27 -17.34 -10.11
N VAL A 150 -38.35 -16.38 -10.06
CA VAL A 150 -37.95 -15.69 -8.84
C VAL A 150 -37.78 -14.19 -9.12
N ILE A 151 -38.54 -13.36 -8.42
CA ILE A 151 -38.52 -11.90 -8.64
C ILE A 151 -37.51 -11.23 -7.70
N SER A 152 -37.32 -11.76 -6.49
CA SER A 152 -36.50 -11.14 -5.45
C SER A 152 -34.98 -11.30 -5.69
N PRO A 153 -34.21 -10.20 -5.78
CA PRO A 153 -32.74 -10.25 -5.87
C PRO A 153 -32.08 -10.92 -4.66
N LEU A 154 -32.71 -10.80 -3.48
CA LEU A 154 -32.22 -11.39 -2.24
C LEU A 154 -32.27 -12.93 -2.28
N VAL A 155 -33.32 -13.51 -2.87
CA VAL A 155 -33.46 -14.96 -3.02
C VAL A 155 -32.45 -15.51 -4.02
N ARG A 156 -32.18 -14.77 -5.11
CA ARG A 156 -31.12 -15.11 -6.09
C ARG A 156 -29.73 -15.09 -5.46
N LYS A 157 -29.45 -14.12 -4.60
CA LYS A 157 -28.18 -14.02 -3.87
C LYS A 157 -28.03 -15.19 -2.89
N LEU A 158 -29.07 -15.45 -2.08
CA LEU A 158 -29.09 -16.53 -1.08
C LEU A 158 -28.84 -17.91 -1.71
N ALA A 159 -29.50 -18.22 -2.82
CA ALA A 159 -29.32 -19.49 -3.52
C ALA A 159 -27.89 -19.65 -4.10
N ARG A 160 -27.32 -18.57 -4.64
CA ARG A 160 -25.96 -18.58 -5.20
C ARG A 160 -24.90 -18.79 -4.11
N GLU A 161 -25.06 -18.15 -2.96
CA GLU A 161 -24.13 -18.30 -1.82
C GLU A 161 -24.11 -19.73 -1.27
N HIS A 162 -25.20 -20.47 -1.42
CA HIS A 162 -25.36 -21.82 -0.87
C HIS A 162 -25.41 -22.91 -1.95
N GLY A 163 -25.08 -22.57 -3.21
CA GLY A 163 -24.98 -23.53 -4.32
C GLY A 163 -26.30 -24.19 -4.72
N VAL A 164 -27.44 -23.58 -4.43
CA VAL A 164 -28.77 -24.11 -4.78
C VAL A 164 -29.14 -23.67 -6.20
N ASP A 165 -29.38 -24.62 -7.11
CA ASP A 165 -29.89 -24.31 -8.45
C ASP A 165 -31.40 -24.03 -8.40
N LEU A 166 -31.74 -22.76 -8.62
CA LEU A 166 -33.12 -22.28 -8.64
C LEU A 166 -33.96 -22.84 -9.80
N ARG A 167 -33.34 -23.44 -10.82
CA ARG A 167 -34.06 -24.08 -11.93
C ARG A 167 -34.61 -25.46 -11.54
N GLU A 168 -34.02 -26.06 -10.53
CA GLU A 168 -34.38 -27.40 -10.03
C GLU A 168 -35.30 -27.31 -8.81
N LEU A 169 -35.55 -26.10 -8.31
CA LEU A 169 -36.35 -25.85 -7.11
C LEU A 169 -37.80 -25.53 -7.46
N PRO A 170 -38.79 -26.30 -6.98
CA PRO A 170 -40.20 -25.94 -7.12
C PRO A 170 -40.52 -24.74 -6.21
N GLY A 171 -41.12 -23.69 -6.76
CA GLY A 171 -41.52 -22.51 -5.98
C GLY A 171 -42.89 -22.68 -5.33
N SER A 172 -43.00 -22.36 -4.05
CA SER A 172 -44.25 -22.51 -3.28
C SER A 172 -45.17 -21.28 -3.35
N GLY A 173 -44.74 -20.19 -4.01
CA GLY A 173 -45.48 -18.94 -4.13
C GLY A 173 -46.54 -18.96 -5.24
N PRO A 174 -47.34 -17.88 -5.37
CA PRO A 174 -48.31 -17.73 -6.45
C PRO A 174 -47.64 -17.92 -7.82
N ASP A 175 -48.32 -18.64 -8.73
CA ASP A 175 -47.81 -18.98 -10.07
C ASP A 175 -46.47 -19.74 -10.10
N GLY A 176 -46.13 -20.47 -9.01
CA GLY A 176 -44.90 -21.24 -8.90
C GLY A 176 -43.66 -20.37 -8.62
N LEU A 177 -43.87 -19.19 -8.03
CA LEU A 177 -42.78 -18.30 -7.65
C LEU A 177 -41.95 -18.91 -6.52
N ILE A 178 -40.63 -18.91 -6.69
CA ILE A 178 -39.69 -19.38 -5.68
C ILE A 178 -39.57 -18.32 -4.58
N LEU A 179 -39.85 -18.73 -3.35
CA LEU A 179 -39.75 -17.90 -2.17
C LEU A 179 -38.45 -18.20 -1.42
N ARG A 180 -38.11 -17.32 -0.47
CA ARG A 180 -36.95 -17.52 0.40
C ARG A 180 -37.02 -18.84 1.17
N ALA A 181 -38.22 -19.21 1.64
CA ALA A 181 -38.46 -20.43 2.40
C ALA A 181 -38.13 -21.70 1.59
N ASP A 182 -38.30 -21.66 0.27
CA ASP A 182 -38.00 -22.81 -0.60
C ASP A 182 -36.49 -23.07 -0.68
N VAL A 183 -35.69 -22.01 -0.81
CA VAL A 183 -34.22 -22.09 -0.84
C VAL A 183 -33.69 -22.56 0.52
N GLU A 184 -34.23 -22.04 1.62
CA GLU A 184 -33.84 -22.46 2.97
C GLU A 184 -34.22 -23.92 3.26
N SER A 185 -35.32 -24.41 2.70
CA SER A 185 -35.74 -25.81 2.86
C SER A 185 -34.83 -26.76 2.09
N ALA A 186 -34.48 -26.42 0.84
CA ALA A 186 -33.51 -27.19 0.04
C ALA A 186 -32.11 -27.24 0.70
N MET A 187 -31.70 -26.17 1.37
CA MET A 187 -30.47 -26.16 2.16
C MET A 187 -30.53 -27.14 3.34
N ARG A 188 -31.65 -27.20 4.06
CA ARG A 188 -31.81 -28.16 5.18
C ARG A 188 -31.80 -29.60 4.68
N GLU A 189 -32.49 -29.90 3.59
CA GLU A 189 -32.49 -31.24 2.98
C GLU A 189 -31.09 -31.66 2.54
N THR A 190 -30.31 -30.75 1.95
CA THR A 190 -28.91 -31.02 1.54
C THR A 190 -28.02 -31.33 2.74
N VAL A 191 -28.22 -30.65 3.88
CA VAL A 191 -27.50 -30.91 5.15
C VAL A 191 -27.96 -32.23 5.77
N GLN A 192 -29.25 -32.58 5.66
CA GLN A 192 -29.81 -33.83 6.19
C GLN A 192 -29.36 -35.07 5.39
N VAL A 193 -29.25 -34.94 4.07
CA VAL A 193 -28.69 -35.99 3.21
C VAL A 193 -27.19 -36.19 3.48
N ARG A 194 -26.44 -35.10 3.72
CA ARG A 194 -25.01 -35.19 4.08
C ARG A 194 -24.75 -35.79 5.46
N THR A 195 -25.65 -35.58 6.42
CA THR A 195 -25.54 -36.15 7.77
C THR A 195 -25.94 -37.63 7.79
N ASN A 196 -26.94 -38.05 7.01
CA ASN A 196 -27.32 -39.46 6.88
C ASN A 196 -26.27 -40.33 6.16
N VAL A 197 -25.46 -39.75 5.26
CA VAL A 197 -24.33 -40.45 4.62
C VAL A 197 -23.16 -40.60 5.59
N ALA A 198 -22.93 -39.61 6.48
CA ALA A 198 -21.86 -39.67 7.49
C ALA A 198 -22.16 -40.64 8.65
N GLU A 199 -23.43 -40.93 8.95
CA GLU A 199 -23.84 -41.85 10.02
C GLU A 199 -23.84 -43.33 9.58
N ALA A 200 -23.81 -43.62 8.27
CA ALA A 200 -23.76 -44.98 7.73
C ALA A 200 -22.33 -45.55 7.55
N GLU A 201 -21.29 -44.72 7.68
CA GLU A 201 -19.88 -45.09 7.48
C GLU A 201 -19.10 -45.35 8.79
N ALA A 202 -19.79 -45.37 9.94
CA ALA A 202 -19.19 -45.56 11.26
C ALA A 202 -19.37 -46.99 11.82
N VAL A 203 -18.91 -48.03 11.10
CA VAL A 203 -18.67 -49.36 11.70
C VAL A 203 -17.39 -50.02 11.14
N ALA A 204 -16.43 -50.21 12.04
CA ALA A 204 -15.23 -51.08 12.03
C ALA A 204 -13.90 -50.53 11.44
N PRO A 205 -12.79 -50.59 12.22
CA PRO A 205 -11.47 -50.12 11.80
C PRO A 205 -10.62 -51.25 11.22
N ALA A 206 -9.94 -51.01 10.10
CA ALA A 206 -8.79 -51.79 9.68
C ALA A 206 -7.73 -50.84 9.11
N ALA A 207 -6.56 -50.86 9.75
CA ALA A 207 -5.41 -50.03 9.43
C ALA A 207 -4.96 -50.28 7.98
N THR A 208 -5.07 -49.25 7.14
CA THR A 208 -4.26 -49.09 5.94
C THR A 208 -3.73 -47.66 5.95
N GLN A 209 -2.41 -47.54 6.14
CA GLN A 209 -1.70 -46.27 6.01
C GLN A 209 -1.78 -45.83 4.55
N VAL A 210 -2.68 -44.91 4.25
CA VAL A 210 -2.64 -44.14 3.00
C VAL A 210 -1.83 -42.89 3.31
N SER A 211 -0.62 -42.87 2.74
CA SER A 211 0.19 -41.67 2.60
C SER A 211 -0.70 -40.51 2.15
N ALA A 212 -0.81 -39.48 3.00
CA ALA A 212 -1.46 -38.24 2.66
C ALA A 212 -0.69 -37.60 1.50
N GLN A 213 -1.11 -37.93 0.28
CA GLN A 213 -0.67 -37.24 -0.91
C GLN A 213 -1.23 -35.83 -0.78
N ALA A 214 -0.35 -34.88 -0.51
CA ALA A 214 -0.66 -33.46 -0.51
C ALA A 214 -1.50 -33.16 -1.76
N PRO A 215 -2.54 -32.32 -1.67
CA PRO A 215 -3.35 -31.98 -2.83
C PRO A 215 -2.40 -31.49 -3.92
N THR A 216 -2.27 -32.29 -4.99
CA THR A 216 -1.55 -31.88 -6.19
C THR A 216 -2.17 -30.56 -6.61
N PRO A 217 -1.39 -29.49 -6.80
CA PRO A 217 -1.93 -28.20 -7.22
C PRO A 217 -2.72 -28.51 -8.49
N SER A 218 -4.04 -28.33 -8.40
CA SER A 218 -4.93 -28.46 -9.54
C SER A 218 -4.29 -27.64 -10.64
N ASP A 219 -4.01 -28.30 -11.76
CA ASP A 219 -3.44 -27.71 -12.96
C ASP A 219 -4.41 -26.62 -13.42
N THR A 220 -4.21 -25.42 -12.89
CA THR A 220 -5.05 -24.28 -13.23
C THR A 220 -4.67 -23.87 -14.64
N SER A 221 -5.26 -24.52 -15.62
CA SER A 221 -5.43 -23.94 -16.93
C SER A 221 -6.33 -22.70 -16.76
N ALA A 222 -5.71 -21.55 -16.55
CA ALA A 222 -6.42 -20.27 -16.50
C ALA A 222 -5.61 -19.27 -17.32
N ASP A 223 -6.19 -18.86 -18.44
CA ASP A 223 -5.69 -17.79 -19.29
C ASP A 223 -5.34 -16.55 -18.45
N GLY A 224 -4.12 -16.03 -18.61
CA GLY A 224 -3.68 -14.79 -17.96
C GLY A 224 -2.22 -14.80 -17.50
N ILE A 225 -1.69 -13.60 -17.27
CA ILE A 225 -0.35 -13.40 -16.69
C ILE A 225 -0.45 -13.59 -15.18
N ARG A 226 0.29 -14.56 -14.63
CA ARG A 226 0.37 -14.80 -13.19
C ARG A 226 1.51 -14.01 -12.58
N VAL A 227 1.18 -13.12 -11.66
CA VAL A 227 2.15 -12.33 -10.93
C VAL A 227 2.12 -12.75 -9.46
N PRO A 228 3.15 -13.42 -8.93
CA PRO A 228 3.17 -13.86 -7.55
C PRO A 228 3.24 -12.67 -6.57
N LEU A 229 2.64 -12.84 -5.40
CA LEU A 229 2.76 -11.91 -4.27
C LEU A 229 3.99 -12.31 -3.44
N ARG A 230 5.17 -11.85 -3.86
CA ARG A 230 6.45 -12.06 -3.14
C ARG A 230 7.04 -10.74 -2.66
N GLY A 231 8.03 -10.83 -1.77
CA GLY A 231 8.80 -9.68 -1.28
C GLY A 231 7.92 -8.55 -0.76
N ILE A 232 8.22 -7.32 -1.18
CA ILE A 232 7.49 -6.11 -0.77
C ILE A 232 5.99 -6.20 -1.11
N ARG A 233 5.63 -6.79 -2.26
CA ARG A 233 4.24 -6.89 -2.70
C ARG A 233 3.43 -7.82 -1.79
N GLY A 234 4.03 -8.95 -1.38
CA GLY A 234 3.42 -9.87 -0.40
C GLY A 234 3.23 -9.18 0.96
N ALA A 235 4.29 -8.55 1.47
CA ALA A 235 4.25 -7.86 2.76
C ALA A 235 3.18 -6.75 2.83
N VAL A 236 3.02 -5.97 1.75
CA VAL A 236 1.96 -4.96 1.64
C VAL A 236 0.58 -5.61 1.61
N ALA A 237 0.39 -6.70 0.86
CA ALA A 237 -0.87 -7.41 0.79
C ALA A 237 -1.30 -7.94 2.17
N ASP A 238 -0.38 -8.55 2.92
CA ASP A 238 -0.64 -9.06 4.27
C ASP A 238 -0.98 -7.92 5.23
N LYS A 239 -0.21 -6.82 5.20
CA LYS A 239 -0.42 -5.66 6.06
C LYS A 239 -1.78 -5.00 5.83
N LEU A 240 -2.17 -4.79 4.57
CA LEU A 240 -3.46 -4.19 4.22
C LEU A 240 -4.62 -5.14 4.52
N SER A 241 -4.45 -6.44 4.29
CA SER A 241 -5.45 -7.46 4.65
C SER A 241 -5.67 -7.50 6.16
N ARG A 242 -4.60 -7.44 6.94
CA ARG A 242 -4.66 -7.36 8.40
C ARG A 242 -5.40 -6.12 8.87
N SER A 243 -5.06 -4.95 8.33
CA SER A 243 -5.76 -3.68 8.62
C SER A 243 -7.27 -3.81 8.44
N ARG A 244 -7.72 -4.30 7.27
CA ARG A 244 -9.15 -4.48 6.98
C ARG A 244 -9.85 -5.53 7.84
N ARG A 245 -9.14 -6.56 8.29
CA ARG A 245 -9.69 -7.61 9.14
C ARG A 245 -9.82 -7.17 10.59
N GLU A 246 -8.84 -6.42 11.09
CA GLU A 246 -8.72 -6.12 12.51
C GLU A 246 -9.30 -4.77 12.90
N ILE A 247 -9.32 -3.78 12.00
CA ILE A 247 -9.73 -2.41 12.28
C ILE A 247 -11.18 -2.20 11.83
N PRO A 248 -12.11 -1.90 12.75
CA PRO A 248 -13.44 -1.40 12.37
C PRO A 248 -13.32 0.08 12.00
N ASP A 249 -12.88 0.36 10.77
CA ASP A 249 -12.64 1.72 10.31
C ASP A 249 -13.92 2.45 9.87
N ALA A 250 -13.92 3.77 10.04
CA ALA A 250 -14.88 4.67 9.40
C ALA A 250 -14.15 5.86 8.79
N THR A 251 -14.77 6.50 7.79
CA THR A 251 -14.23 7.68 7.14
C THR A 251 -15.21 8.84 7.20
N CYS A 252 -14.74 10.02 7.63
CA CYS A 252 -15.46 11.28 7.51
C CYS A 252 -14.74 12.25 6.56
N TRP A 253 -15.48 13.26 6.09
CA TRP A 253 -15.06 14.15 5.01
C TRP A 253 -15.46 15.60 5.28
N VAL A 254 -14.66 16.52 4.76
CA VAL A 254 -15.00 17.95 4.72
C VAL A 254 -14.38 18.60 3.50
N ASP A 255 -15.16 19.44 2.82
CA ASP A 255 -14.64 20.36 1.80
C ASP A 255 -14.23 21.67 2.49
N ALA A 256 -13.04 22.19 2.15
CA ALA A 256 -12.47 23.38 2.76
C ALA A 256 -11.97 24.37 1.68
N ASP A 257 -12.11 25.66 1.96
CA ASP A 257 -11.53 26.73 1.15
C ASP A 257 -10.03 26.90 1.50
N ALA A 258 -9.15 26.33 0.69
CA ALA A 258 -7.70 26.40 0.83
C ALA A 258 -7.08 27.66 0.20
N THR A 259 -7.87 28.68 -0.18
CA THR A 259 -7.33 29.87 -0.86
C THR A 259 -6.30 30.59 0.01
N GLU A 260 -6.62 30.86 1.27
CA GLU A 260 -5.68 31.55 2.18
C GLU A 260 -4.49 30.68 2.54
N PHE A 261 -4.68 29.35 2.65
CA PHE A 261 -3.58 28.40 2.77
C PHE A 261 -2.58 28.48 1.61
N MET A 262 -3.07 28.56 0.38
CA MET A 262 -2.21 28.69 -0.80
C MET A 262 -1.53 30.05 -0.87
N HIS A 263 -2.22 31.14 -0.49
CA HIS A 263 -1.62 32.47 -0.37
C HIS A 263 -0.52 32.52 0.69
N ALA A 264 -0.77 31.94 1.87
CA ALA A 264 0.22 31.88 2.95
C ALA A 264 1.49 31.15 2.48
N ARG A 265 1.35 30.01 1.78
CA ARG A 265 2.49 29.28 1.22
C ARG A 265 3.27 30.12 0.20
N VAL A 266 2.58 30.88 -0.66
CA VAL A 266 3.23 31.77 -1.63
C VAL A 266 3.99 32.89 -0.91
N ALA A 267 3.38 33.52 0.11
CA ALA A 267 4.00 34.56 0.90
C ALA A 267 5.24 34.05 1.64
N MET A 268 5.17 32.88 2.28
CA MET A 268 6.32 32.23 2.94
C MET A 268 7.47 31.99 1.97
N ASN A 269 7.19 31.47 0.76
CA ASN A 269 8.23 31.25 -0.25
C ASN A 269 8.79 32.56 -0.84
N ALA A 270 8.03 33.66 -0.81
CA ALA A 270 8.49 34.96 -1.28
C ALA A 270 9.36 35.69 -0.23
N ALA A 271 9.22 35.36 1.05
CA ALA A 271 10.01 35.94 2.14
C ALA A 271 11.49 35.49 2.14
N GLY A 272 11.85 34.50 1.32
CA GLY A 272 13.18 33.87 1.29
C GLY A 272 13.25 32.64 2.19
N GLY A 273 14.43 32.03 2.31
CA GLY A 273 14.63 30.80 3.10
C GLY A 273 14.41 29.50 2.32
N GLY A 274 14.23 28.40 3.04
CA GLY A 274 13.95 27.08 2.46
C GLY A 274 12.59 27.03 1.74
N LYS A 275 12.50 26.28 0.64
CA LYS A 275 11.25 26.13 -0.10
C LYS A 275 10.19 25.42 0.76
N ILE A 276 9.05 26.06 0.99
CA ILE A 276 7.92 25.50 1.72
C ILE A 276 6.98 24.72 0.79
N SER A 277 6.86 23.43 1.06
CA SER A 277 5.94 22.51 0.38
C SER A 277 4.51 22.58 0.97
N VAL A 278 3.51 22.24 0.15
CA VAL A 278 2.11 22.08 0.62
C VAL A 278 2.03 20.99 1.70
N LEU A 279 2.73 19.87 1.48
CA LEU A 279 2.75 18.74 2.42
C LEU A 279 3.32 19.14 3.79
N ALA A 280 4.37 19.96 3.84
CA ALA A 280 4.92 20.45 5.11
C ALA A 280 3.95 21.33 5.90
N LEU A 281 3.20 22.22 5.23
CA LEU A 281 2.19 23.02 5.91
C LEU A 281 1.03 22.16 6.42
N LEU A 282 0.58 21.19 5.62
CA LEU A 282 -0.44 20.23 6.06
C LEU A 282 0.08 19.37 7.22
N ALA A 283 1.35 19.00 7.24
CA ALA A 283 1.97 18.29 8.36
C ALA A 283 2.03 19.14 9.64
N ARG A 284 2.30 20.45 9.54
CA ARG A 284 2.22 21.38 10.69
C ARG A 284 0.78 21.47 11.23
N ILE A 285 -0.21 21.54 10.35
CA ILE A 285 -1.62 21.54 10.76
C ILE A 285 -2.00 20.20 11.40
N CYS A 286 -1.59 19.08 10.78
CA CYS A 286 -1.89 17.73 11.24
C CYS A 286 -1.28 17.45 12.62
N THR A 287 -0.03 17.82 12.85
CA THR A 287 0.64 17.65 14.15
C THR A 287 -0.01 18.51 15.24
N ALA A 288 -0.37 19.76 14.94
CA ALA A 288 -1.13 20.60 15.85
C ALA A 288 -2.54 20.03 16.15
N ALA A 289 -3.18 19.39 15.17
CA ALA A 289 -4.46 18.72 15.35
C ALA A 289 -4.32 17.49 16.25
N LEU A 290 -3.27 16.67 16.06
CA LEU A 290 -3.00 15.51 16.90
C LEU A 290 -2.69 15.89 18.35
N ALA A 291 -2.03 17.03 18.59
CA ALA A 291 -1.84 17.55 19.95
C ALA A 291 -3.16 17.88 20.66
N ARG A 292 -4.23 18.20 19.90
CA ARG A 292 -5.57 18.48 20.44
C ARG A 292 -6.46 17.23 20.55
N TYR A 293 -6.19 16.22 19.72
CA TYR A 293 -6.93 14.97 19.65
C TYR A 293 -5.95 13.79 19.74
N PRO A 294 -5.29 13.61 20.90
CA PRO A 294 -4.22 12.62 21.07
C PRO A 294 -4.70 11.17 20.90
N GLU A 295 -6.00 10.90 21.03
CA GLU A 295 -6.63 9.60 20.76
C GLU A 295 -6.33 9.10 19.34
N LEU A 296 -6.16 10.00 18.37
CA LEU A 296 -5.87 9.66 16.98
C LEU A 296 -4.40 9.31 16.74
N ASN A 297 -3.49 9.67 17.66
CA ASN A 297 -2.08 9.25 17.63
C ASN A 297 -1.88 8.04 18.57
N SER A 298 -2.59 6.94 18.28
CA SER A 298 -2.62 5.76 19.15
C SER A 298 -2.47 4.46 18.37
N ARG A 299 -2.38 3.35 19.12
CA ARG A 299 -2.48 1.98 18.62
C ARG A 299 -3.43 1.18 19.51
N VAL A 300 -4.03 0.15 18.97
CA VAL A 300 -4.83 -0.82 19.74
C VAL A 300 -3.98 -2.04 20.04
N ASP A 301 -3.70 -2.30 21.30
CA ASP A 301 -3.13 -3.56 21.75
C ASP A 301 -4.26 -4.55 22.05
N LEU A 302 -4.51 -5.48 21.12
CA LEU A 302 -5.55 -6.49 21.26
C LEU A 302 -5.23 -7.56 22.30
N ALA A 303 -3.94 -7.81 22.56
CA ALA A 303 -3.53 -8.81 23.55
C ALA A 303 -3.75 -8.28 24.97
N ALA A 304 -3.35 -7.04 25.23
CA ALA A 304 -3.61 -6.35 26.49
C ALA A 304 -5.05 -5.82 26.61
N ARG A 305 -5.76 -5.70 25.48
CA ARG A 305 -7.10 -5.07 25.35
C ARG A 305 -7.11 -3.59 25.73
N GLU A 306 -6.10 -2.85 25.28
CA GLU A 306 -5.89 -1.45 25.64
C GLU A 306 -5.64 -0.57 24.41
N VAL A 307 -5.92 0.73 24.55
CA VAL A 307 -5.51 1.75 23.58
C VAL A 307 -4.26 2.43 24.11
N VAL A 308 -3.19 2.38 23.34
CA VAL A 308 -1.90 3.00 23.68
C VAL A 308 -1.80 4.32 22.93
N GLN A 309 -2.00 5.43 23.64
CA GLN A 309 -1.72 6.77 23.11
C GLN A 309 -0.21 7.02 23.10
N LEU A 310 0.28 7.67 22.04
CA LEU A 310 1.69 7.89 21.81
C LEU A 310 2.01 9.38 21.96
N ASP A 311 3.06 9.70 22.73
CA ASP A 311 3.50 11.09 22.93
C ASP A 311 4.12 11.68 21.67
N ALA A 312 4.98 10.90 21.01
CA ALA A 312 5.65 11.33 19.80
C ALA A 312 4.76 11.12 18.56
N VAL A 313 4.70 12.13 17.70
CA VAL A 313 4.12 11.99 16.35
C VAL A 313 5.23 11.70 15.35
N HIS A 314 5.18 10.52 14.73
CA HIS A 314 6.01 10.13 13.59
C HIS A 314 5.13 10.00 12.36
N LEU A 315 5.27 10.95 11.43
CA LEU A 315 4.32 11.13 10.35
C LEU A 315 4.73 10.32 9.13
N GLY A 316 3.98 9.26 8.84
CA GLY A 316 4.06 8.57 7.56
C GLY A 316 3.52 9.45 6.44
N PHE A 317 4.11 9.36 5.25
CA PHE A 317 3.52 9.92 4.03
C PHE A 317 3.72 8.97 2.85
N ALA A 318 2.75 8.96 1.94
CA ALA A 318 2.77 8.06 0.81
C ALA A 318 3.69 8.59 -0.30
N ALA A 319 4.71 7.81 -0.66
CA ALA A 319 5.62 8.11 -1.77
C ALA A 319 5.48 7.04 -2.86
N GLN A 320 4.99 7.45 -4.03
CA GLN A 320 4.90 6.55 -5.18
C GLN A 320 6.26 6.44 -5.88
N THR A 321 6.73 5.21 -6.04
CA THR A 321 7.96 4.88 -6.77
C THR A 321 7.65 3.96 -7.95
N GLU A 322 8.64 3.71 -8.81
CA GLU A 322 8.52 2.72 -9.89
C GLU A 322 8.35 1.30 -9.37
N ARG A 323 8.92 1.01 -8.18
CA ARG A 323 8.81 -0.29 -7.51
C ARG A 323 7.51 -0.46 -6.72
N GLY A 324 6.70 0.59 -6.63
CA GLY A 324 5.43 0.60 -5.92
C GLY A 324 5.32 1.72 -4.89
N LEU A 325 4.22 1.67 -4.13
CA LEU A 325 3.96 2.61 -3.05
C LEU A 325 4.77 2.24 -1.81
N VAL A 326 5.51 3.19 -1.26
CA VAL A 326 6.15 3.07 0.05
C VAL A 326 5.67 4.20 0.96
N VAL A 327 5.74 3.97 2.28
CA VAL A 327 5.31 4.95 3.29
C VAL A 327 6.50 5.30 4.19
N PRO A 328 7.41 6.18 3.73
CA PRO A 328 8.46 6.74 4.58
C PRO A 328 7.88 7.55 5.75
N VAL A 329 8.64 7.62 6.82
CA VAL A 329 8.23 8.20 8.11
C VAL A 329 9.13 9.37 8.48
N VAL A 330 8.53 10.54 8.64
CA VAL A 330 9.19 11.71 9.24
C VAL A 330 9.15 11.55 10.77
N LYS A 331 10.31 11.26 11.36
CA LYS A 331 10.46 11.14 12.81
C LYS A 331 10.32 12.50 13.50
N ASP A 332 9.73 12.46 14.70
CA ASP A 332 9.45 13.62 15.56
C ASP A 332 8.84 14.81 14.82
N ALA A 333 7.85 14.54 13.95
CA ALA A 333 7.24 15.54 13.09
C ALA A 333 6.61 16.70 13.88
N HIS A 334 6.10 16.43 15.08
CA HIS A 334 5.54 17.43 16.00
C HIS A 334 6.57 18.48 16.45
N GLY A 335 7.87 18.15 16.49
CA GLY A 335 8.96 19.05 16.86
C GLY A 335 9.58 19.83 15.70
N ARG A 336 9.15 19.59 14.45
CA ARG A 336 9.77 20.17 13.25
C ARG A 336 8.99 21.34 12.69
N ASP A 337 9.68 22.42 12.32
CA ASP A 337 9.09 23.55 11.59
C ASP A 337 8.80 23.23 10.11
N ALA A 338 8.21 24.18 9.38
CA ALA A 338 7.79 23.97 8.00
C ALA A 338 8.98 23.83 7.01
N GLU A 339 10.12 24.47 7.28
CA GLU A 339 11.32 24.36 6.46
C GLU A 339 11.98 22.99 6.65
N SER A 340 12.18 22.57 7.90
CA SER A 340 12.70 21.26 8.27
C SER A 340 11.82 20.12 7.75
N LEU A 341 10.50 20.25 7.88
CA LEU A 341 9.56 19.29 7.29
C LEU A 341 9.68 19.25 5.76
N SER A 342 9.77 20.42 5.10
CA SER A 342 9.90 20.46 3.63
C SER A 342 11.20 19.80 3.15
N ALA A 343 12.32 20.05 3.83
CA ALA A 343 13.60 19.43 3.53
C ALA A 343 13.54 17.91 3.75
N GLU A 344 12.95 17.46 4.85
CA GLU A 344 12.88 16.02 5.17
C GLU A 344 11.93 15.26 4.24
N PHE A 345 10.78 15.82 3.89
CA PHE A 345 9.90 15.24 2.87
C PHE A 345 10.62 15.12 1.52
N ALA A 346 11.39 16.14 1.12
CA ALA A 346 12.16 16.09 -0.12
C ALA A 346 13.24 15.00 -0.06
N ARG A 347 14.00 14.92 1.03
CA ARG A 347 15.05 13.91 1.23
C ARG A 347 14.47 12.50 1.16
N LEU A 348 13.39 12.22 1.89
CA LEU A 348 12.73 10.91 1.91
C LEU A 348 12.08 10.57 0.57
N THR A 349 11.52 11.54 -0.14
CA THR A 349 10.97 11.33 -1.50
C THR A 349 12.06 10.93 -2.48
N GLU A 350 13.22 11.60 -2.44
CA GLU A 350 14.35 11.27 -3.32
C GLU A 350 15.00 9.94 -2.94
N ALA A 351 15.12 9.63 -1.64
CA ALA A 351 15.56 8.31 -1.18
C ALA A 351 14.60 7.21 -1.62
N ALA A 352 13.28 7.43 -1.55
CA ALA A 352 12.26 6.49 -2.02
C ALA A 352 12.41 6.22 -3.52
N ARG A 353 12.48 7.28 -4.33
CA ARG A 353 12.66 7.17 -5.79
C ARG A 353 13.94 6.43 -6.16
N ALA A 354 15.01 6.66 -5.42
CA ALA A 354 16.29 5.99 -5.65
C ALA A 354 16.38 4.59 -5.04
N GLY A 355 15.34 4.10 -4.34
CA GLY A 355 15.36 2.80 -3.67
C GLY A 355 16.37 2.72 -2.51
N ARG A 356 16.69 3.84 -1.87
CA ARG A 356 17.71 3.98 -0.80
C ARG A 356 17.11 4.24 0.58
N LEU A 357 15.80 4.04 0.76
CA LEU A 357 15.18 4.13 2.08
C LEU A 357 15.70 3.02 2.98
N THR A 358 16.08 3.39 4.20
CA THR A 358 16.47 2.45 5.24
C THR A 358 15.23 1.83 5.91
N PRO A 359 15.35 0.66 6.54
CA PRO A 359 14.25 0.07 7.31
C PRO A 359 13.69 1.00 8.41
N GLY A 360 14.55 1.79 9.06
CA GLY A 360 14.14 2.75 10.09
C GLY A 360 13.29 3.91 9.55
N GLU A 361 13.45 4.25 8.27
CA GLU A 361 12.64 5.27 7.59
C GLU A 361 11.29 4.72 7.11
N LEU A 362 11.12 3.39 7.05
CA LEU A 362 9.88 2.74 6.62
C LEU A 362 9.03 2.20 7.78
N THR A 363 9.51 2.35 9.02
CA THR A 363 8.91 1.73 10.21
C THR A 363 8.67 2.76 11.31
N GLY A 364 7.81 2.40 12.27
CA GLY A 364 7.52 3.23 13.45
C GLY A 364 6.79 4.54 13.12
N GLY A 365 5.97 4.57 12.07
CA GLY A 365 4.97 5.63 11.85
C GLY A 365 3.83 5.50 12.85
N THR A 366 3.35 6.62 13.38
CA THR A 366 2.25 6.66 14.38
C THR A 366 0.96 7.20 13.80
N PHE A 367 1.05 7.99 12.73
CA PHE A 367 -0.05 8.53 11.97
C PHE A 367 0.39 8.74 10.53
N THR A 368 -0.51 8.60 9.56
CA THR A 368 -0.18 8.85 8.15
C THR A 368 -0.91 10.08 7.61
N LEU A 369 -0.15 10.99 6.97
CA LEU A 369 -0.66 12.06 6.13
C LEU A 369 -0.51 11.67 4.66
N ASN A 370 -1.63 11.32 4.03
CA ASN A 370 -1.66 10.88 2.64
C ASN A 370 -2.19 11.98 1.72
N ASN A 371 -1.44 12.32 0.68
CA ASN A 371 -1.84 13.32 -0.32
C ASN A 371 -2.00 12.65 -1.69
N TYR A 372 -3.22 12.27 -2.03
CA TYR A 372 -3.58 11.74 -3.36
C TYR A 372 -3.94 12.83 -4.36
N GLY A 373 -4.02 14.09 -3.91
CA GLY A 373 -4.25 15.25 -4.79
C GLY A 373 -3.20 15.40 -5.89
N VAL A 374 -1.99 14.90 -5.69
CA VAL A 374 -0.93 14.86 -6.71
C VAL A 374 -1.29 14.00 -7.93
N PHE A 375 -2.26 13.08 -7.78
CA PHE A 375 -2.80 12.25 -8.86
C PHE A 375 -4.09 12.80 -9.46
N GLY A 376 -4.51 14.01 -9.06
CA GLY A 376 -5.74 14.64 -9.56
C GLY A 376 -7.02 14.06 -8.95
N VAL A 377 -6.92 13.36 -7.81
CA VAL A 377 -8.05 12.76 -7.10
C VAL A 377 -8.58 13.71 -6.03
N ASP A 378 -9.91 13.80 -5.88
CA ASP A 378 -10.56 14.66 -4.88
C ASP A 378 -10.52 14.03 -3.47
N GLY A 379 -10.59 12.71 -3.35
CA GLY A 379 -10.77 12.02 -2.07
C GLY A 379 -10.44 10.54 -2.14
N SER A 380 -10.09 9.92 -1.01
CA SER A 380 -10.10 8.46 -0.85
C SER A 380 -10.57 8.04 0.55
N THR A 381 -11.12 6.82 0.67
CA THR A 381 -11.23 6.06 1.92
C THR A 381 -9.99 5.17 2.06
N PRO A 382 -8.84 5.71 2.50
CA PRO A 382 -7.62 4.93 2.54
C PRO A 382 -7.71 3.80 3.58
N ILE A 383 -6.95 2.73 3.34
CA ILE A 383 -6.75 1.66 4.31
C ILE A 383 -5.70 2.13 5.32
N ILE A 384 -6.03 2.10 6.61
CA ILE A 384 -5.12 2.53 7.67
C ILE A 384 -3.86 1.66 7.66
N ASN A 385 -2.70 2.30 7.81
CA ASN A 385 -1.40 1.62 7.88
C ASN A 385 -1.22 0.95 9.25
N HIS A 386 -1.69 -0.29 9.39
CA HIS A 386 -1.59 -1.03 10.66
C HIS A 386 -0.14 -1.03 11.22
N PRO A 387 0.10 -0.76 12.52
CA PRO A 387 -0.86 -0.63 13.62
C PRO A 387 -1.24 0.81 13.98
N GLU A 388 -1.21 1.76 13.05
CA GLU A 388 -1.73 3.12 13.29
C GLU A 388 -3.26 3.08 13.51
N ALA A 389 -3.80 4.08 14.20
CA ALA A 389 -5.24 4.18 14.45
C ALA A 389 -5.99 5.07 13.44
N ALA A 390 -5.30 5.95 12.72
CA ALA A 390 -5.93 6.89 11.80
C ALA A 390 -5.00 7.39 10.70
N MET A 391 -5.61 7.89 9.62
CA MET A 391 -4.92 8.53 8.49
C MET A 391 -5.70 9.75 8.00
N LEU A 392 -5.02 10.88 7.87
CA LEU A 392 -5.53 12.08 7.20
C LEU A 392 -5.21 12.00 5.71
N GLY A 393 -6.24 12.10 4.90
CA GLY A 393 -6.18 12.14 3.46
C GLY A 393 -6.46 13.53 2.90
N VAL A 394 -5.68 13.93 1.89
CA VAL A 394 -5.78 15.25 1.23
C VAL A 394 -5.96 15.09 -0.27
N GLY A 395 -7.06 15.62 -0.77
CA GLY A 395 -7.40 15.70 -2.18
C GLY A 395 -6.63 16.77 -2.95
N ARG A 396 -6.91 16.86 -4.24
CA ARG A 396 -6.39 17.94 -5.08
C ARG A 396 -6.94 19.28 -4.61
N ILE A 397 -6.08 20.32 -4.67
CA ILE A 397 -6.47 21.70 -4.44
C ILE A 397 -6.72 22.34 -5.80
N ILE A 398 -7.97 22.69 -6.10
CA ILE A 398 -8.36 23.21 -7.42
C ILE A 398 -9.33 24.40 -7.33
N PRO A 399 -9.34 25.31 -8.32
CA PRO A 399 -10.34 26.36 -8.39
C PRO A 399 -11.74 25.77 -8.57
N LYS A 400 -12.68 26.14 -7.69
CA LYS A 400 -14.11 25.83 -7.80
C LYS A 400 -14.96 27.06 -7.46
N PRO A 401 -16.19 27.19 -8.01
CA PRO A 401 -17.17 28.14 -7.51
C PRO A 401 -17.51 27.83 -6.04
N TRP A 402 -17.48 28.84 -5.18
CA TRP A 402 -17.68 28.69 -3.73
C TRP A 402 -18.40 29.91 -3.16
N VAL A 403 -19.25 29.71 -2.15
CA VAL A 403 -19.87 30.84 -1.44
C VAL A 403 -18.86 31.39 -0.43
N HIS A 404 -18.45 32.63 -0.64
CA HIS A 404 -17.50 33.34 0.22
C HIS A 404 -18.10 34.70 0.60
N GLN A 405 -18.24 34.96 1.91
CA GLN A 405 -18.83 36.20 2.43
C GLN A 405 -20.22 36.52 1.85
N GLY A 406 -21.02 35.49 1.58
CA GLY A 406 -22.38 35.64 1.03
C GLY A 406 -22.46 35.78 -0.49
N GLU A 407 -21.33 35.79 -1.20
CA GLU A 407 -21.28 35.90 -2.66
C GLU A 407 -20.60 34.70 -3.30
N LEU A 408 -20.89 34.44 -4.58
CA LEU A 408 -20.21 33.39 -5.34
C LEU A 408 -18.84 33.91 -5.81
N ALA A 409 -17.77 33.21 -5.42
CA ALA A 409 -16.40 33.52 -5.84
C ALA A 409 -15.67 32.25 -6.33
N VAL A 410 -14.62 32.43 -7.13
CA VAL A 410 -13.70 31.33 -7.45
C VAL A 410 -12.70 31.20 -6.32
N ARG A 411 -12.69 30.04 -5.65
CA ARG A 411 -11.81 29.74 -4.51
C ARG A 411 -11.02 28.46 -4.77
N GLN A 412 -9.87 28.31 -4.14
CA GLN A 412 -9.13 27.05 -4.13
C GLN A 412 -9.81 26.12 -3.13
N VAL A 413 -10.39 25.01 -3.60
CA VAL A 413 -11.12 24.07 -2.76
C VAL A 413 -10.35 22.76 -2.67
N VAL A 414 -10.28 22.21 -1.46
CA VAL A 414 -9.70 20.90 -1.16
C VAL A 414 -10.74 20.06 -0.42
N GLN A 415 -10.75 18.76 -0.70
CA GLN A 415 -11.49 17.80 0.11
C GLN A 415 -10.50 17.05 1.01
N LEU A 416 -10.84 17.00 2.29
CA LEU A 416 -10.07 16.32 3.33
C LEU A 416 -10.88 15.12 3.83
N SER A 417 -10.25 13.97 3.99
CA SER A 417 -10.83 12.82 4.70
C SER A 417 -10.00 12.42 5.91
N LEU A 418 -10.68 11.88 6.91
CA LEU A 418 -10.04 11.14 7.99
C LEU A 418 -10.64 9.74 8.00
N THR A 419 -9.81 8.72 7.79
CA THR A 419 -10.16 7.34 8.14
C THR A 419 -9.59 7.04 9.52
N PHE A 420 -10.40 6.50 10.41
CA PHE A 420 -10.03 6.25 11.81
C PHE A 420 -10.62 4.94 12.33
N ASP A 421 -9.95 4.35 13.31
CA ASP A 421 -10.38 3.15 14.04
C ASP A 421 -11.45 3.51 15.06
N HIS A 422 -12.66 2.97 14.92
CA HIS A 422 -13.76 3.26 15.86
C HIS A 422 -13.54 2.70 17.28
N ARG A 423 -12.51 1.89 17.50
CA ARG A 423 -12.13 1.45 18.85
C ARG A 423 -11.38 2.54 19.62
N VAL A 424 -10.69 3.46 18.93
CA VAL A 424 -9.90 4.50 19.60
C VAL A 424 -10.69 5.79 19.83
N CYS A 425 -11.64 6.11 18.94
CA CYS A 425 -12.44 7.31 19.08
C CYS A 425 -13.83 7.20 18.46
N ASP A 426 -14.71 8.11 18.84
CA ASP A 426 -16.05 8.26 18.27
C ASP A 426 -16.06 9.31 17.13
N GLY A 427 -17.26 9.51 16.55
CA GLY A 427 -17.46 10.49 15.49
C GLY A 427 -17.27 11.95 15.95
N GLY A 428 -17.42 12.24 17.24
CA GLY A 428 -17.19 13.58 17.79
C GLY A 428 -15.72 13.96 17.76
N THR A 429 -14.86 13.04 18.18
CA THR A 429 -13.39 13.21 18.14
C THR A 429 -12.90 13.30 16.70
N ALA A 430 -13.31 12.37 15.84
CA ALA A 430 -12.92 12.35 14.43
C ALA A 430 -13.40 13.61 13.67
N GLY A 431 -14.65 14.01 13.88
CA GLY A 431 -15.22 15.23 13.29
C GLY A 431 -14.54 16.49 13.81
N GLY A 432 -14.24 16.55 15.11
CA GLY A 432 -13.51 17.66 15.73
C GLY A 432 -12.09 17.82 15.19
N PHE A 433 -11.35 16.72 15.03
CA PHE A 433 -10.04 16.72 14.38
C PHE A 433 -10.12 17.24 12.96
N LEU A 434 -11.00 16.66 12.14
CA LEU A 434 -11.09 16.98 10.73
C LEU A 434 -11.55 18.44 10.52
N ARG A 435 -12.49 18.92 11.35
CA ARG A 435 -12.93 20.33 11.33
C ARG A 435 -11.80 21.28 11.73
N TYR A 436 -11.02 20.95 12.76
CA TYR A 436 -9.88 21.79 13.16
C TYR A 436 -8.80 21.87 12.07
N VAL A 437 -8.51 20.75 11.39
CA VAL A 437 -7.61 20.73 10.22
C VAL A 437 -8.16 21.65 9.13
N ALA A 438 -9.45 21.52 8.80
CA ALA A 438 -10.09 22.36 7.79
C ALA A 438 -10.10 23.85 8.17
N ASP A 439 -10.35 24.20 9.44
CA ASP A 439 -10.28 25.58 9.93
C ASP A 439 -8.88 26.18 9.77
N CYS A 440 -7.83 25.39 10.04
CA CYS A 440 -6.45 25.84 9.83
C CYS A 440 -6.10 25.95 8.33
N VAL A 441 -6.72 25.16 7.46
CA VAL A 441 -6.59 25.31 6.00
C VAL A 441 -7.33 26.56 5.51
N GLU A 442 -8.53 26.82 6.03
CA GLU A 442 -9.31 28.01 5.69
C GLU A 442 -8.67 29.30 6.24
N GLN A 443 -8.07 29.22 7.43
CA GLN A 443 -7.47 30.34 8.14
C GLN A 443 -6.12 29.95 8.76
N PRO A 444 -5.02 29.92 7.99
CA PRO A 444 -3.71 29.49 8.47
C PRO A 444 -3.18 30.25 9.69
N ALA A 445 -3.62 31.51 9.87
CA ALA A 445 -3.26 32.32 11.03
C ALA A 445 -3.72 31.70 12.37
N VAL A 446 -4.78 30.87 12.36
CA VAL A 446 -5.26 30.16 13.56
C VAL A 446 -4.17 29.27 14.15
N LEU A 447 -3.30 28.71 13.31
CA LEU A 447 -2.21 27.85 13.75
C LEU A 447 -1.25 28.58 14.69
N LEU A 448 -1.02 29.89 14.49
CA LEU A 448 -0.11 30.70 15.32
C LEU A 448 -0.53 30.79 16.80
N ARG A 449 -1.79 30.43 17.13
CA ARG A 449 -2.25 30.35 18.52
C ARG A 449 -1.63 29.18 19.28
N THR A 450 -1.22 28.13 18.58
CA THR A 450 -0.79 26.84 19.16
C THR A 450 0.63 26.43 18.80
N LEU A 451 1.37 27.26 18.03
CA LEU A 451 2.75 27.01 17.61
C LEU A 451 3.81 27.45 18.63
#